data_AF-A0A9C8WQG4-F1
#
_entry.id   AF-A0A9C8WQG4-F1
#
_cell.length_a   1.000
_cell.length_b   1.000
_cell.length_c   1.000
_cell.angle_alpha   90.00
_cell.angle_beta   90.00
_cell.angle_gamma   90.00
#
_symmetry.space_group_name_H-M   'P 1'
#
loop_
_entity.id
_entity.type
_entity.pdbx_description
1 polymer ?
#
loop_
_entity_poly.entity_id
_entity_poly.type
_entity_poly.pdbx_seq_one_letter_code
_entity_poly.pdbx_strand_id
1 'polypeptide(L)'
;MNKKDQDYYDIRTEAKPCCPICGHKGMILYRNQHDRLFGTRGKWNLRKCLAEDCGLLWGDPMPVVSDIPKLYQKYYTHQNVHDYLLNNIGIKNIYCRAKLGYLSRKYHYEPNGSVSGFDRFLSLIFYMLPNRRADLDHPFRWLSSLPKGDLLEVGCGAGGMLEKMQTWGWNVTGLEPDEKALAMARNKGFNVRCG
;
A
#
# COMPACT_ATOMS: atom_id res chain seq x y z
N MET A 1 1.27 -34.43 7.27
CA MET A 1 0.14 -34.14 6.36
C MET A 1 0.61 -33.25 5.23
N ASN A 2 0.52 -33.73 3.99
CA ASN A 2 1.14 -33.16 2.79
C ASN A 2 0.52 -31.81 2.40
N LYS A 3 1.34 -30.74 2.34
CA LYS A 3 1.01 -29.43 1.72
C LYS A 3 1.16 -29.49 0.18
N LYS A 4 0.68 -30.53 -0.47
CA LYS A 4 0.70 -30.65 -1.93
C LYS A 4 -0.74 -30.77 -2.37
N ASP A 5 -1.26 -29.66 -2.86
CA ASP A 5 -2.44 -29.45 -3.71
C ASP A 5 -3.03 -28.08 -3.37
N GLN A 6 -2.20 -27.04 -3.52
CA GLN A 6 -2.73 -25.69 -3.67
C GLN A 6 -2.99 -25.48 -5.15
N ASP A 7 -4.23 -25.14 -5.50
CA ASP A 7 -4.61 -24.79 -6.86
C ASP A 7 -3.74 -23.62 -7.35
N TYR A 8 -2.82 -23.93 -8.26
CA TYR A 8 -2.03 -22.92 -8.96
C TYR A 8 -2.65 -22.75 -10.32
N TYR A 9 -3.26 -21.58 -10.53
CA TYR A 9 -3.78 -21.21 -11.84
C TYR A 9 -2.64 -21.10 -12.84
N ASP A 10 -2.85 -21.65 -14.02
CA ASP A 10 -1.98 -21.36 -15.16
C ASP A 10 -2.26 -19.93 -15.65
N ILE A 11 -1.19 -19.17 -15.85
CA ILE A 11 -1.24 -17.76 -16.20
C ILE A 11 -0.74 -17.64 -17.63
N ARG A 12 -1.65 -17.28 -18.52
CA ARG A 12 -1.28 -17.01 -19.91
C ARG A 12 -0.47 -15.74 -19.97
N THR A 13 0.53 -15.73 -20.83
CA THR A 13 1.45 -14.61 -20.96
C THR A 13 1.61 -14.20 -22.42
N GLU A 14 1.95 -12.93 -22.63
CA GLU A 14 2.25 -12.34 -23.92
C GLU A 14 3.67 -11.75 -23.92
N ALA A 15 4.37 -11.91 -25.04
CA ALA A 15 5.71 -11.36 -25.21
C ALA A 15 5.66 -9.83 -25.25
N LYS A 16 6.52 -9.17 -24.47
CA LYS A 16 6.69 -7.72 -24.41
C LYS A 16 8.16 -7.34 -24.60
N PRO A 17 8.68 -7.42 -25.84
CA PRO A 17 10.10 -7.12 -26.11
C PRO A 17 10.44 -5.63 -26.03
N CYS A 18 9.43 -4.76 -26.15
CA CYS A 18 9.57 -3.30 -26.14
C CYS A 18 9.01 -2.69 -24.84
N CYS A 19 9.57 -1.56 -24.45
CA CYS A 19 9.21 -0.82 -23.25
C CYS A 19 7.76 -0.31 -23.35
N PRO A 20 6.91 -0.54 -22.33
CA PRO A 20 5.52 -0.09 -22.33
C PRO A 20 5.35 1.43 -22.21
N ILE A 21 6.42 2.16 -21.85
CA ILE A 21 6.38 3.63 -21.70
C ILE A 21 6.90 4.34 -22.95
N CYS A 22 8.10 3.99 -23.43
CA CYS A 22 8.76 4.71 -24.53
C CYS A 22 8.92 3.90 -25.83
N GLY A 23 8.43 2.65 -25.89
CA GLY A 23 8.47 1.81 -27.10
C GLY A 23 9.83 1.25 -27.50
N HIS A 24 10.93 1.69 -26.88
CA HIS A 24 12.28 1.20 -27.20
C HIS A 24 12.46 -0.27 -26.81
N LYS A 25 13.35 -0.97 -27.53
CA LYS A 25 13.70 -2.36 -27.19
C LYS A 25 14.41 -2.43 -25.84
N GLY A 26 14.10 -3.47 -25.08
CA GLY A 26 14.80 -3.78 -23.83
C GLY A 26 15.78 -4.95 -23.98
N MET A 27 16.89 -4.89 -23.24
CA MET A 27 17.75 -6.07 -23.05
C MET A 27 17.25 -6.90 -21.87
N ILE A 28 17.43 -8.23 -21.93
CA ILE A 28 17.08 -9.09 -20.80
C ILE A 28 18.15 -8.95 -19.72
N LEU A 29 17.76 -8.44 -18.55
CA LEU A 29 18.63 -8.24 -17.39
C LEU A 29 18.67 -9.50 -16.52
N TYR A 30 17.51 -10.09 -16.24
CA TYR A 30 17.39 -11.31 -15.45
C TYR A 30 16.54 -12.34 -16.19
N ARG A 31 17.00 -13.60 -16.21
CA ARG A 31 16.34 -14.71 -16.90
C ARG A 31 15.78 -15.72 -15.91
N ASN A 32 14.69 -16.39 -16.27
CA ASN A 32 14.17 -17.56 -15.56
C ASN A 32 13.95 -17.34 -14.06
N GLN A 33 13.46 -16.16 -13.69
CA GLN A 33 13.09 -15.85 -12.31
C GLN A 33 11.81 -16.60 -11.92
N HIS A 34 11.66 -16.84 -10.63
CA HIS A 34 10.50 -17.52 -10.05
C HIS A 34 9.88 -16.65 -8.97
N ASP A 35 8.56 -16.75 -8.78
CA ASP A 35 7.87 -16.07 -7.69
C ASP A 35 8.24 -16.70 -6.34
N ARG A 36 8.94 -15.93 -5.51
CA ARG A 36 9.41 -16.36 -4.19
C ARG A 36 8.40 -16.08 -3.07
N LEU A 37 7.34 -15.33 -3.35
CA LEU A 37 6.40 -14.84 -2.34
C LEU A 37 5.11 -15.65 -2.34
N PHE A 38 4.47 -15.82 -3.50
CA PHE A 38 3.19 -16.53 -3.62
C PHE A 38 3.30 -17.84 -4.39
N GLY A 39 4.48 -18.16 -4.92
CA GLY A 39 4.76 -19.41 -5.61
C GLY A 39 4.07 -19.53 -6.98
N THR A 40 3.70 -18.41 -7.60
CA THR A 40 3.11 -18.37 -8.94
C THR A 40 3.95 -19.20 -9.92
N ARG A 41 3.31 -20.15 -10.61
CA ARG A 41 3.97 -21.03 -11.58
C ARG A 41 4.48 -20.24 -12.77
N GLY A 42 5.62 -20.66 -13.32
CA GLY A 42 6.22 -20.05 -14.50
C GLY A 42 7.68 -19.64 -14.29
N LYS A 43 8.29 -19.20 -15.40
CA LYS A 43 9.62 -18.58 -15.45
C LYS A 43 9.46 -17.20 -16.04
N TRP A 44 9.95 -16.20 -15.32
CA TRP A 44 9.74 -14.80 -15.62
C TRP A 44 11.08 -14.14 -15.95
N ASN A 45 11.17 -13.37 -17.03
CA ASN A 45 12.36 -12.57 -17.29
C ASN A 45 12.08 -11.11 -16.96
N LEU A 46 13.11 -10.38 -16.56
CA LEU A 46 13.07 -8.94 -16.42
C LEU A 46 13.94 -8.31 -17.50
N ARG A 47 13.39 -7.34 -18.21
CA ARG A 47 14.09 -6.52 -19.19
C ARG A 47 14.38 -5.14 -18.64
N LYS A 48 15.43 -4.50 -19.18
CA LYS A 48 15.77 -3.10 -18.95
C LYS A 48 15.71 -2.32 -20.26
N CYS A 49 15.07 -1.14 -20.21
CA CYS A 49 15.03 -0.22 -21.35
C CYS A 49 16.43 0.29 -21.66
N LEU A 50 16.78 0.36 -22.95
CA LEU A 50 18.09 0.87 -23.40
C LEU A 50 18.13 2.38 -23.62
N ALA A 51 16.97 3.04 -23.65
CA ALA A 51 16.93 4.50 -23.74
C ALA A 51 17.48 5.11 -22.44
N GLU A 52 18.45 6.01 -22.59
CA GLU A 52 19.22 6.63 -21.49
C GLU A 52 18.34 7.40 -20.51
N ASP A 53 17.25 7.98 -21.01
CA ASP A 53 16.27 8.78 -20.26
C ASP A 53 15.13 7.97 -19.63
N CYS A 54 14.99 6.68 -19.97
CA CYS A 54 13.89 5.85 -19.50
C CYS A 54 14.31 4.83 -18.44
N GLY A 55 15.26 3.95 -18.76
CA GLY A 55 15.79 2.94 -17.82
C GLY A 55 14.77 1.96 -17.19
N LEU A 56 13.50 1.95 -17.60
CA LEU A 56 12.43 1.13 -17.02
C LEU A 56 12.79 -0.36 -16.99
N LEU A 57 12.44 -1.02 -15.90
CA LEU A 57 12.45 -2.48 -15.78
C LEU A 57 11.02 -3.02 -15.91
N TRP A 58 10.82 -4.06 -16.72
CA TRP A 58 9.52 -4.72 -16.87
C TRP A 58 9.66 -6.22 -17.09
N GLY A 59 8.56 -6.97 -16.88
CA GLY A 59 8.50 -8.40 -17.13
C GLY A 59 8.35 -8.74 -18.62
N ASP A 60 9.07 -9.75 -19.10
CA ASP A 60 8.83 -10.36 -20.41
C ASP A 60 8.99 -11.90 -20.32
N PRO A 61 7.93 -12.69 -20.51
CA PRO A 61 6.59 -12.27 -20.94
C PRO A 61 5.77 -11.66 -19.78
N MET A 62 4.74 -10.87 -20.10
CA MET A 62 3.78 -10.32 -19.12
C MET A 62 2.50 -11.16 -19.10
N PRO A 63 1.83 -11.32 -17.93
CA PRO A 63 0.49 -11.89 -17.88
C PRO A 63 -0.47 -11.16 -18.81
N VAL A 64 -1.33 -11.90 -19.52
CA VAL A 64 -2.44 -11.29 -20.26
C VAL A 64 -3.39 -10.61 -19.29
N VAL A 65 -3.99 -9.49 -19.70
CA VAL A 65 -4.83 -8.64 -18.82
C VAL A 65 -5.93 -9.44 -18.12
N SER A 66 -6.59 -10.36 -18.83
CA SER A 66 -7.66 -11.21 -18.28
C SER A 66 -7.20 -12.19 -17.18
N ASP A 67 -5.90 -12.51 -17.14
CA ASP A 67 -5.32 -13.45 -16.18
C ASP A 67 -4.67 -12.73 -14.99
N ILE A 68 -4.52 -11.40 -15.04
CA ILE A 68 -4.01 -10.60 -13.92
C ILE A 68 -4.82 -10.85 -12.63
N PRO A 69 -6.17 -10.92 -12.62
CA PRO A 69 -6.93 -11.18 -11.40
C PRO A 69 -6.57 -12.51 -10.71
N LYS A 70 -6.09 -13.51 -11.46
CA LYS A 70 -5.65 -14.80 -10.89
C LYS A 70 -4.47 -14.64 -9.93
N LEU A 71 -3.61 -13.65 -10.16
CA LEU A 71 -2.47 -13.32 -9.29
C LEU A 71 -2.91 -12.74 -7.95
N TYR A 72 -4.07 -12.10 -7.90
CA TYR A 72 -4.57 -11.41 -6.70
C TYR A 72 -5.34 -12.32 -5.75
N GLN A 73 -5.68 -13.56 -6.15
CA GLN A 73 -6.48 -14.45 -5.30
C GLN A 73 -5.81 -14.85 -3.97
N LYS A 74 -4.47 -14.94 -3.95
CA LYS A 74 -3.67 -15.23 -2.75
C LYS A 74 -3.02 -13.97 -2.17
N TYR A 75 -3.26 -12.81 -2.77
CA TYR A 75 -2.62 -11.57 -2.38
C TYR A 75 -3.20 -11.07 -1.06
N TYR A 76 -2.33 -10.65 -0.14
CA TYR A 76 -2.73 -10.19 1.19
C TYR A 76 -3.32 -8.78 1.14
N THR A 77 -4.60 -8.66 0.78
CA THR A 77 -5.40 -7.43 1.02
C THR A 77 -6.39 -7.60 2.17
N HIS A 78 -6.48 -8.81 2.74
CA HIS A 78 -7.48 -9.20 3.75
C HIS A 78 -6.99 -9.20 5.20
N GLN A 79 -5.72 -8.91 5.46
CA GLN A 79 -5.31 -8.73 6.85
C GLN A 79 -5.65 -7.31 7.25
N ASN A 80 -6.74 -7.17 8.02
CA ASN A 80 -6.94 -6.02 8.87
C ASN A 80 -5.60 -5.76 9.57
N VAL A 81 -4.94 -4.66 9.23
CA VAL A 81 -3.72 -4.19 9.92
C VAL A 81 -4.10 -3.62 11.30
N HIS A 82 -5.03 -4.30 11.97
CA HIS A 82 -5.56 -3.91 13.26
C HIS A 82 -5.04 -4.78 14.41
N ASP A 83 -4.02 -5.63 14.18
CA ASP A 83 -3.49 -6.51 15.24
C ASP A 83 -1.96 -6.65 15.24
N TYR A 84 -1.25 -5.53 15.42
CA TYR A 84 0.15 -5.56 15.89
C TYR A 84 0.39 -4.62 17.09
N LEU A 85 -0.61 -4.44 17.95
CA LEU A 85 -0.45 -3.62 19.15
C LEU A 85 -0.15 -4.48 20.38
N LEU A 86 1.15 -4.64 20.62
CA LEU A 86 1.76 -5.27 21.78
C LEU A 86 1.24 -4.71 23.13
N ASN A 87 1.13 -5.64 24.08
CA ASN A 87 0.67 -5.52 25.47
C ASN A 87 1.58 -4.65 26.36
N ASN A 88 1.26 -3.36 26.58
CA ASN A 88 1.61 -2.65 27.82
C ASN A 88 0.88 -1.29 27.96
N ILE A 89 -0.05 -1.18 28.89
CA ILE A 89 -1.08 -0.13 28.95
C ILE A 89 -0.51 1.27 29.31
N GLY A 90 0.53 1.36 30.14
CA GLY A 90 1.08 2.64 30.64
C GLY A 90 1.99 3.38 29.64
N ILE A 91 3.05 2.71 29.17
CA ILE A 91 4.00 3.27 28.18
C ILE A 91 3.29 3.57 26.86
N LYS A 92 2.28 2.75 26.49
CA LYS A 92 1.44 2.98 25.31
C LYS A 92 0.71 4.32 25.39
N ASN A 93 0.19 4.71 26.56
CA ASN A 93 -0.51 5.98 26.70
C ASN A 93 0.43 7.19 26.51
N ILE A 94 1.62 7.17 27.10
CA ILE A 94 2.60 8.26 26.94
C ILE A 94 3.09 8.35 25.49
N TYR A 95 3.42 7.21 24.88
CA TYR A 95 3.82 7.15 23.48
C TYR A 95 2.71 7.66 22.56
N CYS A 96 1.46 7.23 22.78
CA CYS A 96 0.30 7.70 22.02
C CYS A 96 0.11 9.22 22.16
N ARG A 97 0.28 9.76 23.37
CA ARG A 97 0.21 11.21 23.62
C ARG A 97 1.31 11.98 22.89
N ALA A 98 2.57 11.55 23.02
CA ALA A 98 3.69 12.14 22.29
C ALA A 98 3.47 12.06 20.77
N LYS A 99 2.95 10.92 20.28
CA LYS A 99 2.63 10.69 18.87
C LYS A 99 1.56 11.67 18.40
N LEU A 100 0.45 11.83 19.12
CA LEU A 100 -0.59 12.81 18.80
C LEU A 100 -0.03 14.23 18.83
N GLY A 101 0.84 14.57 19.79
CA GLY A 101 1.57 15.83 19.82
C GLY A 101 2.41 16.09 18.57
N TYR A 102 3.12 15.08 18.08
CA TYR A 102 3.96 15.18 16.87
C TYR A 102 3.09 15.42 15.64
N LEU A 103 2.02 14.64 15.51
CA LEU A 103 1.11 14.71 14.38
C LEU A 103 0.30 16.02 14.35
N SER A 104 -0.15 16.53 15.50
CA SER A 104 -0.74 17.87 15.61
C SER A 104 0.27 18.96 15.21
N ARG A 105 1.52 18.88 15.69
CA ARG A 105 2.54 19.90 15.39
C ARG A 105 2.92 19.95 13.91
N LYS A 106 3.03 18.80 13.24
CA LYS A 106 3.54 18.72 11.87
C LYS A 106 2.43 18.69 10.81
N TYR A 107 1.32 18.02 11.09
CA TYR A 107 0.24 17.77 10.12
C TYR A 107 -1.09 18.42 10.53
N HIS A 108 -1.16 19.13 11.66
CA HIS A 108 -2.40 19.68 12.21
C HIS A 108 -3.49 18.61 12.42
N TYR A 109 -3.07 17.37 12.71
CA TYR A 109 -3.97 16.25 12.91
C TYR A 109 -4.48 16.17 14.35
N GLU A 110 -5.78 16.41 14.52
CA GLU A 110 -6.45 16.53 15.83
C GLU A 110 -7.79 15.77 15.84
N PRO A 111 -7.79 14.41 15.85
CA PRO A 111 -8.99 13.60 15.63
C PRO A 111 -10.05 13.69 16.73
N ASN A 112 -9.66 14.02 17.97
CA ASN A 112 -10.56 14.08 19.14
C ASN A 112 -10.58 15.49 19.77
N GLY A 113 -10.26 16.53 19.00
CA GLY A 113 -10.13 17.92 19.49
C GLY A 113 -8.69 18.31 19.86
N SER A 114 -8.54 19.46 20.54
CA SER A 114 -7.26 20.14 20.75
C SER A 114 -6.25 19.30 21.52
N VAL A 115 -5.04 19.18 20.97
CA VAL A 115 -3.91 18.48 21.63
C VAL A 115 -3.25 19.39 22.68
N SER A 116 -2.95 18.85 23.86
CA SER A 116 -2.41 19.64 24.97
C SER A 116 -0.97 20.14 24.68
N GLY A 117 -0.59 21.27 25.29
CA GLY A 117 0.78 21.79 25.18
C GLY A 117 1.84 20.80 25.66
N PHE A 118 1.51 19.99 26.68
CA PHE A 118 2.40 18.95 27.20
C PHE A 118 2.63 17.83 26.18
N ASP A 119 1.60 17.40 25.46
CA ASP A 119 1.74 16.36 24.43
C ASP A 119 2.62 16.86 23.27
N ARG A 120 2.46 18.14 22.89
CA ARG A 120 3.33 18.79 21.89
C ARG A 120 4.77 18.90 22.37
N PHE A 121 4.99 19.17 23.66
CA PHE A 121 6.34 19.14 24.24
C PHE A 121 6.95 17.73 24.21
N LEU A 122 6.22 16.71 24.67
CA LEU A 122 6.67 15.30 24.64
C LEU A 122 7.02 14.85 23.22
N SER A 123 6.31 15.38 22.21
CA SER A 123 6.55 15.04 20.80
C SER A 123 7.94 15.37 20.28
N LEU A 124 8.67 16.28 20.93
CA LEU A 124 10.02 16.66 20.53
C LEU A 124 10.99 15.47 20.53
N ILE A 125 10.71 14.44 21.33
CA ILE A 125 11.50 13.20 21.36
C ILE A 125 11.64 12.54 19.98
N PHE A 126 10.64 12.67 19.11
CA PHE A 126 10.68 12.07 17.78
C PHE A 126 11.67 12.74 16.83
N TYR A 127 12.07 14.00 17.09
CA TYR A 127 13.13 14.65 16.30
C TYR A 127 14.50 14.03 16.56
N MET A 128 14.68 13.38 17.71
CA MET A 128 15.91 12.65 18.07
C MET A 128 15.89 11.18 17.62
N LEU A 129 14.76 10.69 17.10
CA LEU A 129 14.55 9.28 16.73
C LEU A 129 14.15 9.18 15.25
N PRO A 130 15.09 9.31 14.30
CA PRO A 130 14.78 9.44 12.87
C PRO A 130 13.96 8.29 12.30
N ASN A 131 14.24 7.05 12.71
CA ASN A 131 13.48 5.87 12.26
C ASN A 131 12.02 5.93 12.75
N ARG A 132 11.79 6.31 14.01
CA ARG A 132 10.44 6.46 14.56
C ARG A 132 9.71 7.62 13.90
N ARG A 133 10.41 8.70 13.60
CA ARG A 133 9.86 9.84 12.88
C ARG A 133 9.38 9.44 11.49
N ALA A 134 10.19 8.67 10.75
CA ALA A 134 9.81 8.12 9.44
C ALA A 134 8.56 7.24 9.53
N ASP A 135 8.46 6.37 10.55
CA ASP A 135 7.27 5.54 10.79
C ASP A 135 6.01 6.38 11.07
N LEU A 136 6.14 7.48 11.80
CA LEU A 136 5.03 8.39 12.11
C LEU A 136 4.61 9.22 10.89
N ASP A 137 5.57 9.56 10.03
CA ASP A 137 5.34 10.33 8.81
C ASP A 137 4.76 9.49 7.67
N HIS A 138 5.14 8.21 7.58
CA HIS A 138 4.75 7.31 6.50
C HIS A 138 3.22 7.25 6.27
N PRO A 139 2.36 7.13 7.32
CA PRO A 139 0.92 7.19 7.17
C PRO A 139 0.38 8.45 6.49
N PHE A 140 1.05 9.59 6.69
CA PHE A 140 0.59 10.88 6.18
C PHE A 140 1.00 11.11 4.72
N ARG A 141 1.82 10.23 4.14
CA ARG A 141 2.32 10.34 2.76
C ARG A 141 2.89 11.73 2.44
N TRP A 142 3.37 12.43 3.47
CA TRP A 142 3.86 13.80 3.39
C TRP A 142 2.82 14.85 2.92
N LEU A 143 1.53 14.51 2.96
CA LEU A 143 0.42 15.41 2.68
C LEU A 143 0.16 16.28 3.91
N SER A 144 0.96 17.33 4.11
CA SER A 144 0.71 18.33 5.15
C SER A 144 -0.37 19.32 4.71
N SER A 145 -1.37 19.51 5.57
CA SER A 145 -2.23 20.72 5.61
C SER A 145 -2.86 21.17 4.28
N LEU A 146 -3.26 20.23 3.42
CA LEU A 146 -4.10 20.57 2.28
C LEU A 146 -5.53 20.87 2.77
N PRO A 147 -6.26 21.82 2.15
CA PRO A 147 -7.69 21.92 2.36
C PRO A 147 -8.30 20.55 2.05
N LYS A 148 -9.13 20.07 2.98
CA LYS A 148 -9.75 18.75 2.88
C LYS A 148 -10.66 18.73 1.67
N GLY A 149 -10.43 17.78 0.76
CA GLY A 149 -11.17 17.65 -0.49
C GLY A 149 -11.51 16.18 -0.78
N ASP A 150 -11.68 15.88 -2.06
CA ASP A 150 -11.97 14.53 -2.54
C ASP A 150 -10.68 13.74 -2.75
N LEU A 151 -10.62 12.52 -2.23
CA LEU A 151 -9.54 11.55 -2.41
C LEU A 151 -10.06 10.32 -3.15
N LEU A 152 -9.41 10.00 -4.26
CA LEU A 152 -9.59 8.74 -4.98
C LEU A 152 -8.39 7.82 -4.71
N GLU A 153 -8.64 6.62 -4.21
CA GLU A 153 -7.62 5.58 -4.08
C GLU A 153 -7.85 4.48 -5.11
N VAL A 154 -6.88 4.27 -6.01
CA VAL A 154 -6.87 3.17 -6.98
C VAL A 154 -6.13 1.99 -6.38
N GLY A 155 -6.80 0.83 -6.30
CA GLY A 155 -6.31 -0.33 -5.57
C GLY A 155 -6.44 -0.16 -4.05
N CYS A 156 -7.63 0.26 -3.58
CA CYS A 156 -7.85 0.60 -2.17
C CYS A 156 -7.92 -0.61 -1.22
N GLY A 157 -7.95 -1.83 -1.76
CA GLY A 157 -8.08 -3.06 -1.00
C GLY A 157 -9.27 -3.02 -0.04
N ALA A 158 -9.04 -3.45 1.20
CA ALA A 158 -10.03 -3.45 2.29
C ALA A 158 -10.37 -2.05 2.86
N GLY A 159 -9.93 -0.97 2.21
CA GLY A 159 -10.23 0.41 2.61
C GLY A 159 -9.44 0.93 3.82
N GLY A 160 -8.29 0.34 4.16
CA GLY A 160 -7.51 0.77 5.33
C GLY A 160 -6.95 2.19 5.25
N MET A 161 -6.58 2.65 4.06
CA MET A 161 -6.18 4.04 3.85
C MET A 161 -7.39 4.97 3.76
N LEU A 162 -8.47 4.56 3.08
CA LEU A 162 -9.75 5.28 3.04
C LEU A 162 -10.24 5.63 4.45
N GLU A 163 -10.25 4.66 5.36
CA GLU A 163 -10.61 4.84 6.77
C GLU A 163 -9.76 5.94 7.43
N LYS A 164 -8.46 5.85 7.25
CA LYS A 164 -7.50 6.80 7.83
C LYS A 164 -7.72 8.22 7.30
N MET A 165 -7.86 8.37 5.99
CA MET A 165 -8.07 9.66 5.35
C MET A 165 -9.45 10.25 5.69
N GLN A 166 -10.48 9.41 5.85
CA GLN A 166 -11.79 9.85 6.32
C GLN A 166 -11.73 10.40 7.76
N THR A 167 -10.99 9.76 8.68
CA THR A 167 -10.78 10.33 10.03
C THR A 167 -10.06 11.68 10.00
N TRP A 168 -9.36 11.99 8.91
CA TRP A 168 -8.68 13.27 8.72
C TRP A 168 -9.59 14.30 8.05
N GLY A 169 -10.82 13.91 7.72
CA GLY A 169 -11.89 14.71 7.14
C GLY A 169 -11.84 14.82 5.62
N TRP A 170 -11.13 13.93 4.92
CA TRP A 170 -11.23 13.81 3.47
C TRP A 170 -12.54 13.14 3.08
N ASN A 171 -13.11 13.54 1.94
CA ASN A 171 -14.15 12.77 1.28
C ASN A 171 -13.47 11.67 0.45
N VAL A 172 -13.74 10.41 0.74
CA VAL A 172 -12.96 9.29 0.21
C VAL A 172 -13.77 8.44 -0.76
N THR A 173 -13.16 8.07 -1.88
CA THR A 173 -13.69 7.12 -2.87
C THR A 173 -12.61 6.10 -3.22
N GLY A 174 -13.00 4.83 -3.36
CA GLY A 174 -12.08 3.75 -3.72
C GLY A 174 -12.41 3.09 -5.06
N LEU A 175 -11.38 2.58 -5.74
CA LEU A 175 -11.47 1.63 -6.84
C LEU A 175 -10.71 0.36 -6.46
N GLU A 176 -11.37 -0.79 -6.54
CA GLU A 176 -10.76 -2.09 -6.22
C GLU A 176 -11.28 -3.18 -7.17
N PRO A 177 -10.39 -3.83 -7.95
CA PRO A 177 -10.79 -4.93 -8.84
C PRO A 177 -11.10 -6.24 -8.11
N ASP A 178 -10.53 -6.49 -6.92
CA ASP A 178 -10.84 -7.70 -6.15
C ASP A 178 -12.21 -7.59 -5.45
N GLU A 179 -13.17 -8.40 -5.90
CA GLU A 179 -14.53 -8.45 -5.35
C GLU A 179 -14.56 -8.70 -3.83
N LYS A 180 -13.63 -9.51 -3.31
CA LYS A 180 -13.59 -9.78 -1.86
C LYS A 180 -13.16 -8.53 -1.09
N ALA A 181 -12.11 -7.85 -1.55
CA ALA A 181 -11.63 -6.62 -0.95
C ALA A 181 -12.66 -5.49 -1.04
N LEU A 182 -13.31 -5.37 -2.21
CA LEU A 182 -14.43 -4.47 -2.47
C LEU A 182 -15.58 -4.69 -1.47
N ALA A 183 -16.00 -5.94 -1.26
CA ALA A 183 -17.10 -6.27 -0.33
C ALA A 183 -16.76 -5.86 1.11
N MET A 184 -15.54 -6.13 1.57
CA MET A 184 -15.11 -5.71 2.90
C MET A 184 -15.06 -4.18 3.05
N ALA A 185 -14.56 -3.45 2.05
CA ALA A 185 -14.51 -1.99 2.10
C ALA A 185 -15.91 -1.37 2.12
N ARG A 186 -16.86 -1.94 1.34
CA ARG A 186 -18.27 -1.54 1.37
C ARG A 186 -18.95 -1.85 2.70
N ASN A 187 -18.64 -3.00 3.32
CA ASN A 187 -19.16 -3.34 4.65
C ASN A 187 -18.69 -2.36 5.74
N LYS A 188 -17.53 -1.69 5.54
CA LYS A 188 -17.08 -0.59 6.41
C LYS A 188 -17.76 0.76 6.12
N GLY A 189 -18.64 0.83 5.11
CA GLY A 189 -19.38 2.04 4.75
C GLY A 189 -18.67 2.94 3.73
N PHE A 190 -17.58 2.50 3.09
CA PHE A 190 -16.88 3.32 2.09
C PHE A 190 -17.56 3.26 0.71
N ASN A 191 -17.55 4.39 0.01
CA ASN A 191 -17.93 4.48 -1.40
C ASN A 191 -16.83 3.87 -2.28
N VAL A 192 -16.94 2.57 -2.58
CA VAL A 192 -15.96 1.84 -3.40
C VAL A 192 -16.65 1.21 -4.62
N ARG A 193 -16.02 1.37 -5.79
CA ARG A 193 -16.47 0.82 -7.07
C ARG A 193 -15.53 -0.29 -7.53
N CYS A 194 -16.07 -1.27 -8.25
CA CYS A 194 -15.26 -2.25 -8.97
C CYS A 194 -14.60 -1.52 -10.16
N GLY A 195 -13.29 -1.74 -10.35
CA GLY A 195 -12.47 -1.05 -11.35
C GLY A 195 -11.70 -2.01 -12.25
#